data_AF-A0A519C0A7-F1
#
_entry.id   AF-A0A519C0A7-F1
#
_cell.length_a   1.000
_cell.length_b   1.000
_cell.length_c   1.000
_cell.angle_alpha   90.00
_cell.angle_beta   90.00
_cell.angle_gamma   90.00
#
_symmetry.space_group_name_H-M   'P 1'
#
loop_
_entity.id
_entity.type
_entity.pdbx_description
1 polymer ?
#
loop_
_entity_poly.entity_id
_entity_poly.type
_entity_poly.pdbx_seq_one_letter_code
_entity_poly.pdbx_strand_id
1 'polypeptide(L)' 'MDFSELLSYLLATVCVFAGVIIMWGSEDYIVPASGRSLRIPCSFLFWVLAVIFWAMAVVIEDDDDNL' A
#
# COMPACT_ATOMS: atom_id res chain seq x y z
N MET A 1 -6.60 1.35 20.20
CA MET A 1 -6.85 1.94 18.88
C MET A 1 -6.44 3.38 18.86
N ASP A 2 -5.13 3.55 18.86
CA ASP A 2 -4.49 4.81 18.59
C ASP A 2 -4.82 5.30 17.18
N PHE A 3 -4.92 6.63 17.02
CA PHE A 3 -5.12 7.26 15.71
C PHE A 3 -4.07 6.82 14.69
N SER A 4 -2.84 6.53 15.15
CA SER A 4 -1.71 6.05 14.35
C SER A 4 -1.90 4.61 13.83
N GLU A 5 -2.49 3.73 14.62
CA GLU A 5 -2.83 2.34 14.24
C GLU A 5 -3.87 2.35 13.12
N LEU A 6 -4.96 3.12 13.33
CA LEU A 6 -6.06 3.24 12.37
C LEU A 6 -5.58 3.87 11.05
N LEU A 7 -4.71 4.89 11.11
CA LEU A 7 -4.11 5.53 9.94
C LEU A 7 -3.19 4.57 9.18
N SER A 8 -2.47 3.70 9.87
CA SER A 8 -1.59 2.68 9.25
C SER A 8 -2.38 1.61 8.51
N TYR A 9 -3.47 1.09 9.10
CA TYR A 9 -4.38 0.17 8.42
C TYR A 9 -5.06 0.81 7.20
N LEU A 10 -5.44 2.09 7.29
CA LEU A 10 -6.04 2.83 6.18
C LEU A 10 -5.05 3.01 5.03
N LEU A 11 -3.81 3.43 5.32
CA LEU A 11 -2.75 3.54 4.29
C LEU A 11 -2.41 2.18 3.66
N ALA A 12 -2.34 1.11 4.45
CA ALA A 12 -2.11 -0.24 3.94
C ALA A 12 -3.21 -0.62 2.94
N THR A 13 -4.48 -0.41 3.30
CA THR A 13 -5.63 -0.71 2.44
C THR A 13 -5.60 0.11 1.14
N VAL A 14 -5.30 1.41 1.22
CA VAL A 14 -5.17 2.28 0.03
C VAL A 14 -4.03 1.82 -0.87
N CYS A 15 -2.90 1.38 -0.30
CA CYS A 15 -1.76 0.86 -1.08
C CYS A 15 -2.09 -0.45 -1.79
N VAL A 16 -2.86 -1.36 -1.16
CA VAL A 16 -3.37 -2.58 -1.81
C VAL A 16 -4.27 -2.21 -2.98
N PHE A 17 -5.24 -1.32 -2.77
CA PHE A 17 -6.15 -0.87 -3.82
C PHE A 17 -5.41 -0.19 -4.98
N ALA A 18 -4.47 0.72 -4.68
CA ALA A 18 -3.64 1.36 -5.70
C ALA A 18 -2.81 0.33 -6.48
N GLY A 19 -2.21 -0.65 -5.80
CA GLY A 19 -1.46 -1.73 -6.44
C GLY A 19 -2.32 -2.58 -7.39
N VAL A 20 -3.53 -2.96 -6.97
CA VAL A 20 -4.50 -3.71 -7.80
C VAL A 20 -4.96 -2.89 -9.00
N ILE A 21 -5.28 -1.62 -8.79
CA ILE A 21 -5.70 -0.70 -9.85
C ILE A 21 -4.57 -0.49 -10.86
N ILE A 22 -3.31 -0.38 -10.44
CA ILE A 22 -2.16 -0.26 -11.35
C ILE A 22 -1.89 -1.58 -12.09
N MET A 23 -2.08 -2.72 -11.42
CA MET A 23 -1.89 -4.04 -12.04
C MET A 23 -2.94 -4.31 -13.14
N TRP A 24 -4.20 -3.97 -12.89
CA TRP A 24 -5.34 -4.24 -13.77
C TRP A 24 -5.72 -3.05 -14.68
N GLY A 25 -5.22 -1.86 -14.38
CA GLY A 25 -5.50 -0.64 -15.12
C GLY A 25 -4.99 -0.71 -16.56
N SER A 26 -5.90 -0.53 -17.50
CA SER A 26 -5.60 -0.40 -18.93
C SER A 26 -4.78 0.88 -19.20
N GLU A 27 -3.96 0.80 -20.24
CA GLU A 27 -2.75 1.58 -20.56
C GLU A 27 -2.84 3.12 -20.55
N ASP A 28 -4.02 3.74 -20.34
CA ASP A 28 -4.25 5.15 -20.67
C ASP A 28 -4.40 6.12 -19.48
N TYR A 29 -4.60 5.67 -18.24
CA TYR A 29 -5.12 6.58 -17.20
C TYR A 29 -4.27 6.82 -15.94
N ILE A 30 -3.22 6.03 -15.67
CA ILE A 30 -2.60 6.07 -14.32
C ILE A 30 -1.09 6.42 -14.33
N VAL A 31 -0.38 6.22 -15.44
CA VAL A 31 1.03 6.65 -15.56
C VAL A 31 1.34 7.11 -17.00
N PRO A 32 1.21 8.41 -17.35
CA PRO A 32 1.41 8.90 -18.71
C PRO A 32 2.88 8.91 -19.22
N ALA A 33 3.84 8.36 -18.47
CA ALA A 33 5.25 8.75 -18.66
C ALA A 33 6.24 7.64 -19.02
N SER A 34 5.87 6.35 -19.04
CA SER A 34 6.81 5.31 -19.47
C SER A 34 6.07 4.06 -19.87
N GLY A 35 6.36 3.57 -21.08
CA GLY A 35 5.73 2.38 -21.65
C GLY A 35 5.69 1.19 -20.69
N ARG A 36 4.81 0.25 -21.01
CA ARG A 36 4.46 -1.04 -20.39
C ARG A 36 5.44 -1.68 -19.37
N SER A 37 6.76 -1.48 -19.50
CA SER A 37 7.78 -1.87 -18.52
C SER A 37 7.70 -1.18 -17.15
N LEU A 38 7.21 0.06 -17.02
CA LEU A 38 7.21 0.76 -15.72
C LEU A 38 5.99 0.43 -14.83
N ARG A 39 4.95 -0.21 -15.38
CA ARG A 39 3.72 -0.55 -14.65
C ARG A 39 3.96 -1.62 -13.58
N ILE A 40 4.68 -2.67 -13.94
CA ILE A 40 5.01 -3.82 -13.09
C ILE A 40 5.84 -3.40 -11.85
N PRO A 41 6.96 -2.66 -11.98
CA PRO A 41 7.72 -2.22 -10.82
C PRO A 41 6.93 -1.23 -9.95
N CYS A 42 6.04 -0.42 -10.54
CA CYS A 42 5.19 0.49 -9.79
C CYS A 42 4.13 -0.26 -8.96
N SER A 43 3.44 -1.24 -9.54
CA SER A 43 2.51 -2.10 -8.76
C SER A 43 3.24 -2.89 -7.66
N PHE A 44 4.46 -3.35 -7.94
CA PHE A 44 5.26 -4.08 -6.96
C PHE A 44 5.64 -3.18 -5.77
N LEU A 45 6.05 -1.93 -6.02
CA LEU A 45 6.32 -0.96 -4.96
C LEU A 45 5.09 -0.72 -4.08
N PHE A 46 3.91 -0.50 -4.67
CA PHE A 46 2.68 -0.29 -3.89
C PHE A 46 2.30 -1.51 -3.05
N TRP A 47 2.53 -2.72 -3.55
CA TRP A 47 2.34 -3.95 -2.76
C TRP A 47 3.32 -4.06 -1.60
N VAL A 48 4.60 -3.74 -1.82
CA VAL A 48 5.61 -3.74 -0.75
C VAL A 48 5.28 -2.69 0.31
N LEU A 49 4.87 -1.48 -0.08
CA LEU A 49 4.42 -0.45 0.86
C LEU A 49 3.19 -0.90 1.66
N ALA A 50 2.23 -1.58 1.04
CA ALA A 50 1.08 -2.13 1.75
C ALA A 50 1.49 -3.12 2.85
N VAL A 51 2.42 -4.03 2.56
CA VAL A 51 2.95 -4.99 3.54
C VAL A 51 3.69 -4.27 4.67
N ILE A 52 4.46 -3.23 4.37
CA ILE A 52 5.18 -2.45 5.38
C ILE A 52 4.19 -1.73 6.31
N PHE A 53 3.19 -1.04 5.76
CA PHE A 53 2.18 -0.35 6.59
C PHE A 53 1.35 -1.32 7.41
N TRP A 54 1.06 -2.51 6.87
CA TRP A 54 0.40 -3.58 7.63
C TRP A 54 1.28 -4.06 8.79
N ALA A 55 2.55 -4.36 8.52
CA ALA A 55 3.48 -4.81 9.57
C ALA A 55 3.67 -3.74 10.66
N MET A 56 3.72 -2.46 10.29
CA MET A 56 3.76 -1.35 11.25
C MET A 56 2.48 -1.25 12.08
N ALA A 57 1.31 -1.48 11.49
CA ALA A 57 0.05 -1.49 12.23
C ALA A 57 0.02 -2.60 13.29
N VAL A 58 0.47 -3.81 12.94
CA VAL A 58 0.60 -4.94 13.88
C VAL A 58 1.58 -4.62 15.01
N VAL A 59 2.70 -3.97 14.71
CA VAL A 59 3.68 -3.57 15.73
C VAL A 59 3.11 -2.53 16.69
N ILE A 60 2.32 -1.57 16.20
CA ILE A 60 1.66 -0.56 17.05
C ILE A 60 0.62 -1.23 17.96
N GLU A 61 -0.17 -2.16 17.41
CA GLU A 61 -1.15 -2.95 18.17
C GLU A 61 -0.48 -3.79 19.28
N ASP A 62 0.64 -4.47 18.96
CA ASP A 62 1.42 -5.25 19.93
C ASP A 62 2.07 -4.38 21.03
N ASP A 63 2.46 -3.12 20.73
CA ASP A 63 3.06 -2.20 21.71
C ASP A 63 1.99 -1.64 22.68
N ASP A 64 0.80 -1.32 22.17
CA ASP A 64 -0.37 -0.87 22.96
C ASP A 64 -0.87 -1.98 23.91
N ASP A 65 -0.90 -3.24 23.46
CA ASP A 65 -1.36 -4.39 24.27
C ASP A 65 -0.35 -4.84 25.34
N ASN A 66 0.94 -4.49 25.19
CA ASN A 66 2.00 -4.84 26.15
C ASN A 66 2.28 -3.76 27.22
N LEU A 67 1.49 -2.67 27.27
CA LEU A 67 1.57 -1.60 28.27
C LEU A 67 0.56 -1.77 29.41
#